data_AF-A0A176ZDG1-F1
#
_entry.id   AF-A0A176ZDG1-F1
#
_cell.length_a   1.000
_cell.length_b   1.000
_cell.length_c   1.000
_cell.angle_alpha   90.00
_cell.angle_beta   90.00
_cell.angle_gamma   90.00
#
_symmetry.space_group_name_H-M   'P 1'
#
loop_
_entity.id
_entity.type
_entity.pdbx_description
1 polymer ?
#
loop_
_entity_poly.entity_id
_entity_poly.type
_entity_poly.pdbx_seq_one_letter_code
_entity_poly.pdbx_strand_id
1 'polypeptide(L)'
;MRSCLCAILFTLAAPLSAHAQSADLVLCDRLAADPSDPDKPADVKGVSELAAADIATAIKFCKQAAPSSRRAMFELGRAYAANRQMTDAIAAWRKAADKGSSAAMVELGVLYATGSGVAKDEAQARKLLEKAAQAGNPRGVSNLSALGGTGGPADPARARELLGKAAETNAEAQYQLGLMLASGNGGEKDDVAARALFEKAAAQNHPGALERMGAFAQEGRGGPKDKDAAKAYYERAAALGDEDAKKALERLRCPYAIKDKQGKLVTTLCF
;
A
#
# COMPACT_ATOMS: atom_id res chain seq x y z
N MET A 1 48.80 -18.69 -43.92
CA MET A 1 48.99 -17.85 -42.71
C MET A 1 47.69 -17.12 -42.44
N ARG A 2 47.27 -17.11 -41.17
CA ARG A 2 45.89 -16.91 -40.68
C ARG A 2 45.35 -15.50 -40.91
N SER A 3 44.13 -15.39 -41.43
CA SER A 3 43.34 -14.16 -41.47
C SER A 3 42.74 -13.87 -40.08
N CYS A 4 43.08 -12.72 -39.50
CA CYS A 4 42.45 -12.19 -38.30
C CYS A 4 41.22 -11.34 -38.68
N LEU A 5 40.01 -11.86 -38.42
CA LEU A 5 38.80 -11.02 -38.32
C LEU A 5 38.71 -10.49 -36.88
N CYS A 6 38.88 -9.19 -36.70
CA CYS A 6 38.55 -8.49 -35.46
C CYS A 6 37.07 -8.08 -35.51
N ALA A 7 36.21 -8.82 -34.80
CA ALA A 7 34.82 -8.45 -34.62
C ALA A 7 34.72 -7.44 -33.45
N ILE A 8 34.40 -6.19 -33.77
CA ILE A 8 34.12 -5.15 -32.78
C ILE A 8 32.67 -5.31 -32.32
N LEU A 9 32.47 -5.90 -31.15
CA LEU A 9 31.19 -5.94 -30.45
C LEU A 9 30.92 -4.57 -29.80
N PHE A 10 30.11 -3.74 -30.45
CA PHE A 10 29.48 -2.59 -29.82
C PHE A 10 28.35 -3.09 -28.91
N THR A 11 28.62 -3.24 -27.62
CA THR A 11 27.57 -3.39 -26.62
C THR A 11 26.94 -2.01 -26.38
N LEU A 12 25.75 -1.77 -26.96
CA LEU A 12 24.88 -0.68 -26.52
C LEU A 12 24.43 -0.97 -25.08
N ALA A 13 25.08 -0.35 -24.11
CA ALA A 13 24.53 -0.22 -22.77
C ALA A 13 23.33 0.74 -22.85
N ALA A 14 22.11 0.21 -22.73
CA ALA A 14 20.93 1.02 -22.54
C ALA A 14 21.04 1.79 -21.20
N PRO A 15 20.79 3.11 -21.16
CA PRO A 15 20.80 3.83 -19.90
C PRO A 15 19.60 3.37 -19.07
N LEU A 16 19.88 2.83 -17.88
CA LEU A 16 18.90 2.77 -16.79
C LEU A 16 18.48 4.20 -16.50
N SER A 17 17.29 4.60 -16.94
CA SER A 17 16.67 5.88 -16.60
C SER A 17 16.23 5.89 -15.14
N ALA A 18 17.21 5.86 -14.22
CA ALA A 18 17.00 6.30 -12.85
C ALA A 18 16.72 7.80 -12.93
N HIS A 19 15.43 8.18 -12.92
CA HIS A 19 15.04 9.57 -12.75
C HIS A 19 15.53 10.01 -11.38
N ALA A 20 16.68 10.69 -11.34
CA ALA A 20 17.23 11.25 -10.13
C ALA A 20 16.15 12.15 -9.49
N GLN A 21 15.65 11.75 -8.32
CA GLN A 21 14.68 12.53 -7.58
C GLN A 21 15.33 13.84 -7.15
N SER A 22 14.58 14.95 -7.19
CA SER A 22 15.12 16.22 -6.70
C SER A 22 15.38 16.12 -5.20
N ALA A 23 16.40 16.83 -4.72
CA ALA A 23 16.72 16.88 -3.29
C ALA A 23 15.50 17.33 -2.46
N ASP A 24 14.71 18.27 -3.00
CA ASP A 24 13.48 18.75 -2.36
C ASP A 24 12.42 17.65 -2.21
N LEU A 25 12.28 16.77 -3.21
CA LEU A 25 11.32 15.66 -3.15
C LEU A 25 11.75 14.63 -2.09
N VAL A 26 13.03 14.28 -2.04
CA VAL A 26 13.54 13.34 -1.02
C VAL A 26 13.36 13.90 0.40
N LEU A 27 13.58 15.20 0.59
CA LEU A 27 13.38 15.85 1.88
C LEU A 27 11.89 15.98 2.23
N CYS A 28 11.03 16.24 1.26
CA CYS A 28 9.57 16.19 1.44
C CYS A 28 9.14 14.78 1.89
N ASP A 29 9.53 13.73 1.14
CA ASP A 29 9.16 12.35 1.42
C ASP A 29 9.59 11.95 2.85
N ARG A 30 10.82 12.33 3.26
CA ARG A 30 11.34 12.04 4.60
C ARG A 30 10.51 12.64 5.72
N LEU A 31 9.98 13.85 5.53
CA LEU A 31 9.31 14.62 6.56
C LEU A 31 7.78 14.49 6.53
N ALA A 32 7.21 14.12 5.39
CA ALA A 32 5.78 14.24 5.16
C ALA A 32 5.16 13.11 4.32
N ALA A 33 5.91 12.07 3.94
CA ALA A 33 5.28 10.90 3.30
C ALA A 33 4.38 10.15 4.28
N ASP A 34 3.19 9.74 3.82
CA ASP A 34 2.31 8.87 4.59
C ASP A 34 2.83 7.42 4.49
N PRO A 35 2.93 6.67 5.61
CA PRO A 35 3.38 5.28 5.57
C PRO A 35 2.54 4.39 4.66
N SER A 36 1.26 4.73 4.46
CA SER A 36 0.28 3.98 3.67
C SER A 36 0.08 4.54 2.26
N ASP A 37 0.84 5.57 1.83
CA ASP A 37 0.72 6.11 0.48
C ASP A 37 1.31 5.12 -0.55
N PRO A 38 0.49 4.59 -1.49
CA PRO A 38 0.99 3.70 -2.54
C PRO A 38 1.96 4.38 -3.52
N ASP A 39 2.02 5.72 -3.57
CA ASP A 39 2.93 6.46 -4.45
C ASP A 39 4.33 6.68 -3.86
N LYS A 40 4.51 6.38 -2.57
CA LYS A 40 5.75 6.56 -1.83
C LYS A 40 6.81 5.55 -2.30
N PRO A 41 8.10 5.93 -2.43
CA PRO A 41 9.17 4.96 -2.67
C PRO A 41 9.20 3.85 -1.61
N ALA A 42 9.59 2.64 -2.02
CA ALA A 42 9.57 1.45 -1.16
C ALA A 42 10.50 1.57 0.06
N ASP A 43 11.61 2.30 -0.07
CA ASP A 43 12.63 2.53 0.95
C ASP A 43 12.28 3.65 1.94
N VAL A 44 11.33 4.52 1.61
CA VAL A 44 10.86 5.58 2.50
C VAL A 44 9.86 4.98 3.48
N LYS A 45 10.07 5.10 4.80
CA LYS A 45 9.11 4.55 5.79
C LYS A 45 7.85 5.39 5.93
N GLY A 46 7.95 6.70 5.71
CA GLY A 46 6.90 7.67 6.00
C GLY A 46 6.78 7.99 7.49
N VAL A 47 5.96 8.98 7.80
CA VAL A 47 5.66 9.44 9.16
C VAL A 47 4.14 9.52 9.34
N SER A 48 3.61 8.83 10.35
CA SER A 48 2.17 8.82 10.63
C SER A 48 1.68 10.19 11.10
N GLU A 49 2.46 10.84 11.95
CA GLU A 49 2.21 12.19 12.47
C GLU A 49 3.45 13.07 12.24
N LEU A 50 3.24 14.29 11.74
CA LEU A 50 4.33 15.23 11.50
C LEU A 50 4.72 15.89 12.82
N ALA A 51 6.01 15.84 13.16
CA ALA A 51 6.54 16.53 14.32
C ALA A 51 6.41 18.04 14.15
N ALA A 52 5.99 18.76 15.20
CA ALA A 52 5.75 20.21 15.12
C ALA A 52 6.98 21.01 14.64
N ALA A 53 8.19 20.57 15.02
CA ALA A 53 9.44 21.18 14.58
C ALA A 53 9.73 21.01 13.07
N ASP A 54 9.14 19.98 12.44
CA ASP A 54 9.40 19.63 11.05
C ASP A 54 8.35 20.22 10.08
N ILE A 55 7.18 20.65 10.58
CA ILE A 55 6.05 21.11 9.75
C ILE A 55 6.46 22.22 8.77
N ALA A 56 7.14 23.27 9.26
CA ALA A 56 7.54 24.38 8.41
C ALA A 56 8.53 23.96 7.31
N THR A 57 9.44 23.05 7.66
CA THR A 57 10.45 22.49 6.74
C THR A 57 9.80 21.56 5.71
N ALA A 58 8.84 20.73 6.14
CA ALA A 58 8.04 19.89 5.26
C ALA A 58 7.27 20.73 4.24
N ILE A 59 6.55 21.78 4.69
CA ILE A 59 5.82 22.70 3.79
C ILE A 59 6.77 23.29 2.76
N LYS A 60 7.95 23.77 3.17
CA LYS A 60 8.94 24.37 2.26
C LYS A 60 9.33 23.39 1.13
N PHE A 61 9.81 22.21 1.49
CA PHE A 61 10.32 21.25 0.50
C PHE A 61 9.21 20.63 -0.34
N CYS A 62 8.08 20.27 0.28
CA CYS A 62 6.93 19.73 -0.45
C CYS A 62 6.34 20.75 -1.42
N LYS A 63 6.34 22.04 -1.08
CA LYS A 63 5.90 23.10 -2.00
C LYS A 63 6.81 23.25 -3.21
N GLN A 64 8.13 23.08 -3.03
CA GLN A 64 9.10 23.10 -4.14
C GLN A 64 8.96 21.87 -5.04
N ALA A 65 8.68 20.70 -4.47
CA ALA A 65 8.52 19.45 -5.20
C ALA A 65 7.12 19.27 -5.84
N ALA A 66 6.09 19.91 -5.29
CA ALA A 66 4.69 19.74 -5.73
C ALA A 66 4.46 19.92 -7.25
N PRO A 67 5.06 20.89 -7.97
CA PRO A 67 4.79 21.07 -9.40
C PRO A 67 5.13 19.85 -10.28
N SER A 68 6.10 19.03 -9.87
CA SER A 68 6.58 17.88 -10.64
C SER A 68 6.14 16.53 -10.09
N SER A 69 5.44 16.49 -8.95
CA SER A 69 5.14 15.25 -8.25
C SER A 69 3.77 15.28 -7.57
N ARG A 70 2.87 14.38 -8.00
CA ARG A 70 1.55 14.21 -7.38
C ARG A 70 1.64 13.75 -5.93
N ARG A 71 2.66 12.95 -5.57
CA ARG A 71 2.91 12.56 -4.18
C ARG A 71 3.33 13.77 -3.34
N ALA A 72 4.21 14.63 -3.84
CA ALA A 72 4.58 15.85 -3.12
C ALA A 72 3.39 16.82 -2.97
N MET A 73 2.46 16.87 -3.93
CA MET A 73 1.21 17.60 -3.75
C MET A 73 0.37 17.02 -2.60
N PHE A 74 0.30 15.70 -2.48
CA PHE A 74 -0.41 15.03 -1.39
C PHE A 74 0.26 15.30 -0.03
N GLU A 75 1.58 15.13 0.04
CA GLU A 75 2.39 15.36 1.24
C GLU A 75 2.38 16.83 1.68
N LEU A 76 2.37 17.76 0.73
CA LEU A 76 2.14 19.19 1.00
C LEU A 76 0.78 19.42 1.66
N GLY A 77 -0.26 18.72 1.20
CA GLY A 77 -1.58 18.76 1.83
C GLY A 77 -1.55 18.27 3.27
N ARG A 78 -0.84 17.16 3.55
CA ARG A 78 -0.61 16.66 4.92
C ARG A 78 0.09 17.70 5.79
N ALA A 79 1.15 18.32 5.27
CA ALA A 79 1.91 19.34 6.00
C ALA A 79 1.07 20.59 6.32
N TYR A 80 0.25 21.06 5.38
CA TYR A 80 -0.70 22.15 5.63
C TYR A 80 -1.76 21.77 6.67
N ALA A 81 -2.31 20.56 6.60
CA ALA A 81 -3.27 20.08 7.60
C ALA A 81 -2.66 20.05 9.00
N ALA A 82 -1.42 19.54 9.14
CA ALA A 82 -0.68 19.55 10.39
C ALA A 82 -0.42 20.98 10.91
N ASN A 83 -0.21 21.94 10.01
CA ASN A 83 -0.06 23.37 10.34
C ASN A 83 -1.40 24.10 10.56
N ARG A 84 -2.53 23.39 10.64
CA ARG A 84 -3.89 23.96 10.77
C ARG A 84 -4.31 24.85 9.60
N GLN A 85 -3.72 24.67 8.43
CA GLN A 85 -4.04 25.39 7.19
C GLN A 85 -4.96 24.53 6.30
N MET A 86 -6.17 24.23 6.78
CA MET A 86 -7.08 23.28 6.13
C MET A 86 -7.46 23.70 4.69
N THR A 87 -7.65 24.99 4.43
CA THR A 87 -7.95 25.50 3.08
C THR A 87 -6.83 25.18 2.09
N ASP A 88 -5.57 25.38 2.49
CA ASP A 88 -4.41 25.07 1.66
C ASP A 88 -4.21 23.55 1.51
N ALA A 89 -4.50 22.78 2.56
CA ALA A 89 -4.48 21.32 2.53
C ALA A 89 -5.46 20.76 1.50
N ILE A 90 -6.72 21.20 1.55
CA ILE A 90 -7.77 20.80 0.60
C ILE A 90 -7.37 21.18 -0.83
N ALA A 91 -6.81 22.36 -1.04
CA ALA A 91 -6.37 22.80 -2.35
C ALA A 91 -5.22 21.94 -2.90
N ALA A 92 -4.26 21.56 -2.05
CA ALA A 92 -3.16 20.67 -2.42
C ALA A 92 -3.65 19.25 -2.73
N TRP A 93 -4.54 18.69 -1.89
CA TRP A 93 -5.14 17.38 -2.14
C TRP A 93 -6.00 17.34 -3.40
N ARG A 94 -6.76 18.39 -3.72
CA ARG A 94 -7.49 18.48 -5.00
C ARG A 94 -6.54 18.37 -6.19
N LYS A 95 -5.46 19.15 -6.19
CA LYS A 95 -4.43 19.09 -7.25
C LYS A 95 -3.80 17.71 -7.35
N ALA A 96 -3.48 17.07 -6.22
CA ALA A 96 -2.93 15.73 -6.19
C ALA A 96 -3.91 14.69 -6.75
N ALA A 97 -5.18 14.76 -6.35
CA ALA A 97 -6.24 13.88 -6.83
C ALA A 97 -6.53 14.06 -8.33
N ASP A 98 -6.51 15.29 -8.84
CA ASP A 98 -6.63 15.59 -10.27
C ASP A 98 -5.46 15.00 -11.09
N LYS A 99 -4.30 14.81 -10.46
CA LYS A 99 -3.13 14.11 -11.01
C LYS A 99 -3.12 12.60 -10.72
N GLY A 100 -4.19 12.05 -10.14
CA GLY A 100 -4.35 10.62 -9.92
C GLY A 100 -3.84 10.09 -8.56
N SER A 101 -3.46 10.96 -7.60
CA SER A 101 -3.11 10.51 -6.25
C SER A 101 -4.31 9.88 -5.55
N SER A 102 -4.27 8.57 -5.38
CA SER A 102 -5.32 7.82 -4.70
C SER A 102 -5.38 8.13 -3.21
N ALA A 103 -4.24 8.44 -2.57
CA ALA A 103 -4.18 8.89 -1.19
C ALA A 103 -4.89 10.24 -1.00
N ALA A 104 -4.69 11.18 -1.92
CA ALA A 104 -5.42 12.45 -1.89
C ALA A 104 -6.93 12.29 -2.14
N MET A 105 -7.32 11.36 -3.03
CA MET A 105 -8.74 11.01 -3.22
C MET A 105 -9.35 10.47 -1.93
N VAL A 106 -8.60 9.66 -1.16
CA VAL A 106 -9.05 9.18 0.16
C VAL A 106 -9.29 10.33 1.13
N GLU A 107 -8.32 11.23 1.29
CA GLU A 107 -8.46 12.35 2.23
C GLU A 107 -9.65 13.24 1.85
N LEU A 108 -9.79 13.62 0.58
CA LEU A 108 -10.95 14.39 0.13
C LEU A 108 -12.27 13.63 0.33
N GLY A 109 -12.27 12.31 0.08
CA GLY A 109 -13.44 11.47 0.30
C GLY A 109 -13.90 11.51 1.77
N VAL A 110 -12.96 11.41 2.71
CA VAL A 110 -13.24 11.51 4.16
C VAL A 110 -13.75 12.90 4.54
N LEU A 111 -13.16 13.98 3.99
CA LEU A 111 -13.63 15.33 4.27
C LEU A 111 -15.07 15.55 3.80
N TYR A 112 -15.41 15.10 2.58
CA TYR A 112 -16.77 15.18 2.06
C TYR A 112 -17.75 14.29 2.84
N ALA A 113 -17.33 13.11 3.30
CA ALA A 113 -18.17 12.23 4.11
C ALA A 113 -18.49 12.84 5.49
N THR A 114 -17.52 13.53 6.10
CA THR A 114 -17.65 14.08 7.45
C THR A 114 -18.14 15.54 7.49
N GLY A 115 -18.01 16.28 6.39
CA GLY A 115 -18.22 17.73 6.37
C GLY A 115 -17.10 18.54 7.02
N SER A 116 -15.91 17.95 7.17
CA SER A 116 -14.77 18.61 7.81
C SER A 116 -14.10 19.59 6.83
N GLY A 117 -14.23 20.89 7.06
CA GLY A 117 -13.63 21.93 6.23
C GLY A 117 -14.25 22.11 4.83
N VAL A 118 -15.23 21.27 4.47
CA VAL A 118 -16.05 21.35 3.25
C VAL A 118 -17.50 21.04 3.59
N ALA A 119 -18.45 21.47 2.76
CA ALA A 119 -19.84 21.02 2.90
C ALA A 119 -19.90 19.49 2.78
N LYS A 120 -20.66 18.84 3.67
CA LYS A 120 -20.87 17.40 3.63
C LYS A 120 -21.53 17.00 2.32
N ASP A 121 -20.94 16.05 1.61
CA ASP A 121 -21.42 15.52 0.33
C ASP A 121 -21.02 14.04 0.21
N GLU A 122 -21.92 13.15 0.65
CA GLU A 122 -21.64 11.71 0.66
C GLU A 122 -21.53 11.12 -0.76
N ALA A 123 -22.19 11.72 -1.76
CA ALA A 123 -22.11 11.25 -3.15
C ALA A 123 -20.72 11.53 -3.73
N GLN A 124 -20.20 12.74 -3.49
CA GLN A 124 -18.84 13.10 -3.86
C GLN A 124 -17.81 12.27 -3.09
N ALA A 125 -18.04 12.02 -1.79
CA ALA A 125 -17.20 11.14 -0.99
C ALA A 125 -17.11 9.73 -1.59
N ARG A 126 -18.26 9.12 -1.90
CA ARG A 126 -18.35 7.80 -2.53
C ARG A 126 -17.57 7.76 -3.83
N LYS A 127 -17.77 8.73 -4.72
CA LYS A 127 -17.09 8.81 -6.02
C LYS A 127 -15.56 8.87 -5.89
N LEU A 128 -15.05 9.61 -4.91
CA LEU A 128 -13.61 9.71 -4.66
C LEU A 128 -13.05 8.40 -4.11
N LEU A 129 -13.74 7.77 -3.16
CA LEU A 129 -13.33 6.51 -2.56
C LEU A 129 -13.40 5.34 -3.54
N GLU A 130 -14.41 5.30 -4.42
CA GLU A 130 -14.49 4.34 -5.53
C GLU A 130 -13.28 4.47 -6.47
N LYS A 131 -12.89 5.70 -6.85
CA LYS A 131 -11.70 5.92 -7.67
C LYS A 131 -10.41 5.50 -6.95
N ALA A 132 -10.29 5.78 -5.65
CA ALA A 132 -9.15 5.34 -4.86
C ALA A 132 -9.07 3.81 -4.79
N ALA A 133 -10.20 3.14 -4.57
CA ALA A 133 -10.28 1.67 -4.56
C ALA A 133 -9.93 1.06 -5.93
N GLN A 134 -10.40 1.65 -7.03
CA GLN A 134 -10.04 1.24 -8.39
C GLN A 134 -8.55 1.43 -8.70
N ALA A 135 -7.92 2.45 -8.11
CA ALA A 135 -6.48 2.62 -8.16
C ALA A 135 -5.70 1.65 -7.25
N GLY A 136 -6.40 0.73 -6.57
CA GLY A 136 -5.82 -0.23 -5.64
C GLY A 136 -5.48 0.34 -4.27
N ASN A 137 -5.98 1.51 -3.87
CA ASN A 137 -5.65 2.07 -2.56
C ASN A 137 -6.41 1.35 -1.42
N PRO A 138 -5.71 0.72 -0.46
CA PRO A 138 -6.36 -0.04 0.63
C PRO A 138 -7.24 0.81 1.53
N ARG A 139 -6.87 2.08 1.78
CA ARG A 139 -7.69 3.02 2.54
C ARG A 139 -8.93 3.41 1.75
N GLY A 140 -8.85 3.50 0.42
CA GLY A 140 -10.01 3.70 -0.46
C GLY A 140 -11.02 2.57 -0.34
N VAL A 141 -10.56 1.32 -0.43
CA VAL A 141 -11.39 0.12 -0.25
C VAL A 141 -12.05 0.10 1.12
N SER A 142 -11.26 0.31 2.18
CA SER A 142 -11.74 0.26 3.56
C SER A 142 -12.77 1.34 3.84
N ASN A 143 -12.49 2.59 3.45
CA ASN A 143 -13.41 3.71 3.62
C ASN A 143 -14.68 3.54 2.78
N LEU A 144 -14.58 3.03 1.55
CA LEU A 144 -15.76 2.75 0.73
C LEU A 144 -16.64 1.65 1.35
N SER A 145 -16.01 0.58 1.88
CA SER A 145 -16.72 -0.51 2.56
C SER A 145 -17.42 -0.02 3.82
N ALA A 146 -16.82 0.94 4.53
CA ALA A 146 -17.35 1.52 5.76
C ALA A 146 -18.30 2.72 5.53
N LEU A 147 -18.39 3.25 4.31
CA LEU A 147 -19.20 4.42 3.99
C LEU A 147 -20.70 4.07 4.07
N GLY A 148 -21.28 4.28 5.26
CA GLY A 148 -22.71 4.21 5.54
C GLY A 148 -23.26 5.55 6.04
N GLY A 149 -24.52 5.88 5.71
CA GLY A 149 -25.14 7.15 6.10
C GLY A 149 -26.33 7.55 5.21
N THR A 150 -26.52 8.86 5.03
CA THR A 150 -27.60 9.44 4.21
C THR A 150 -27.42 9.23 2.70
N GLY A 151 -26.21 8.84 2.28
CA GLY A 151 -25.79 8.45 0.94
C GLY A 151 -25.73 6.94 0.73
N GLY A 152 -26.42 6.17 1.57
CA GLY A 152 -26.64 4.72 1.43
C GLY A 152 -25.98 3.89 2.54
N PRO A 153 -26.33 2.59 2.65
CA PRO A 153 -25.69 1.68 3.59
C PRO A 153 -24.23 1.41 3.20
N ALA A 154 -23.44 0.95 4.19
CA ALA A 154 -22.15 0.32 3.93
C ALA A 154 -22.34 -0.81 2.91
N ASP A 155 -21.53 -0.81 1.86
CA ASP A 155 -21.65 -1.78 0.76
C ASP A 155 -20.28 -2.41 0.44
N PRO A 156 -19.81 -3.33 1.29
CA PRO A 156 -18.58 -4.06 1.02
C PRO A 156 -18.69 -4.93 -0.25
N ALA A 157 -19.90 -5.30 -0.70
CA ALA A 157 -20.07 -6.05 -1.94
C ALA A 157 -19.71 -5.18 -3.16
N ARG A 158 -20.09 -3.91 -3.15
CA ARG A 158 -19.68 -2.93 -4.17
C ARG A 158 -18.17 -2.71 -4.17
N ALA A 159 -17.54 -2.59 -2.99
CA ALA A 159 -16.09 -2.47 -2.91
C ALA A 159 -15.37 -3.70 -3.50
N ARG A 160 -15.88 -4.90 -3.21
CA ARG A 160 -15.39 -6.17 -3.79
C ARG A 160 -15.55 -6.22 -5.31
N GLU A 161 -16.70 -5.79 -5.85
CA GLU A 161 -16.95 -5.71 -7.29
C GLU A 161 -15.96 -4.77 -8.00
N LEU A 162 -15.76 -3.57 -7.45
CA LEU A 162 -14.85 -2.57 -8.02
C LEU A 162 -13.40 -3.04 -8.01
N LEU A 163 -12.97 -3.70 -6.93
CA LEU A 163 -11.65 -4.31 -6.85
C LEU A 163 -11.46 -5.43 -7.88
N GLY A 164 -12.51 -6.18 -8.22
CA GLY A 164 -12.47 -7.21 -9.27
C GLY A 164 -11.90 -6.70 -10.59
N LYS A 165 -12.29 -5.49 -11.00
CA LYS A 165 -11.79 -4.87 -12.24
C LYS A 165 -10.34 -4.41 -12.10
N ALA A 166 -9.99 -3.81 -10.97
CA ALA A 166 -8.62 -3.35 -10.72
C ALA A 166 -7.63 -4.52 -10.60
N ALA A 167 -8.08 -5.65 -10.05
CA ALA A 167 -7.27 -6.86 -9.84
C ALA A 167 -6.83 -7.55 -11.13
N GLU A 168 -7.31 -7.14 -12.31
CA GLU A 168 -6.82 -7.68 -13.58
C GLU A 168 -5.34 -7.36 -13.80
N THR A 169 -4.87 -6.19 -13.37
CA THR A 169 -3.50 -5.72 -13.61
C THR A 169 -2.79 -5.16 -12.39
N ASN A 170 -3.49 -4.86 -11.30
CA ASN A 170 -2.92 -4.23 -10.11
C ASN A 170 -2.71 -5.25 -8.98
N ALA A 171 -1.44 -5.46 -8.58
CA ALA A 171 -1.08 -6.40 -7.53
C ALA A 171 -1.68 -6.07 -6.15
N GLU A 172 -1.80 -4.79 -5.80
CA GLU A 172 -2.43 -4.37 -4.54
C GLU A 172 -3.94 -4.64 -4.60
N ALA A 173 -4.60 -4.37 -5.72
CA ALA A 173 -6.01 -4.71 -5.89
C ALA A 173 -6.26 -6.24 -5.82
N GLN A 174 -5.37 -7.04 -6.40
CA GLN A 174 -5.39 -8.51 -6.27
C GLN A 174 -5.26 -8.93 -4.80
N TYR A 175 -4.31 -8.34 -4.07
CA TYR A 175 -4.11 -8.60 -2.66
C TYR A 175 -5.35 -8.23 -1.83
N GLN A 176 -5.88 -7.02 -1.98
CA GLN A 176 -7.07 -6.56 -1.26
C GLN A 176 -8.30 -7.42 -1.57
N LEU A 177 -8.53 -7.77 -2.84
CA LEU A 177 -9.63 -8.67 -3.21
C LEU A 177 -9.45 -10.07 -2.62
N GLY A 178 -8.22 -10.59 -2.60
CA GLY A 178 -7.88 -11.83 -1.93
C GLY A 178 -8.22 -11.80 -0.44
N LEU A 179 -7.93 -10.69 0.25
CA LEU A 179 -8.31 -10.51 1.66
C LEU A 179 -9.82 -10.52 1.86
N MET A 180 -10.58 -9.84 0.99
CA MET A 180 -12.05 -9.83 1.05
C MET A 180 -12.65 -11.22 0.84
N LEU A 181 -12.11 -11.99 -0.12
CA LEU A 181 -12.51 -13.39 -0.36
C LEU A 181 -12.16 -14.30 0.81
N ALA A 182 -10.96 -14.17 1.36
CA ALA A 182 -10.49 -14.99 2.50
C ALA A 182 -11.28 -14.74 3.80
N SER A 183 -11.89 -13.55 3.93
CA SER A 183 -12.69 -13.14 5.10
C SER A 183 -14.20 -13.24 4.88
N GLY A 184 -14.67 -13.36 3.64
CA GLY A 184 -16.10 -13.25 3.32
C GLY A 184 -16.64 -11.83 3.45
N ASN A 185 -15.79 -10.81 3.30
CA ASN A 185 -16.25 -9.42 3.29
C ASN A 185 -16.92 -9.11 1.95
N GLY A 186 -18.17 -8.62 1.98
CA GLY A 186 -18.91 -8.28 0.77
C GLY A 186 -19.35 -9.47 -0.09
N GLY A 187 -19.39 -10.68 0.46
CA GLY A 187 -19.85 -11.89 -0.23
C GLY A 187 -19.40 -13.17 0.48
N GLU A 188 -19.57 -14.33 -0.14
CA GLU A 188 -19.14 -15.59 0.47
C GLU A 188 -17.60 -15.67 0.59
N LYS A 189 -17.17 -16.38 1.64
CA LYS A 189 -15.76 -16.69 1.87
C LYS A 189 -15.31 -17.75 0.87
N ASP A 190 -14.19 -17.50 0.19
CA ASP A 190 -13.59 -18.42 -0.78
C ASP A 190 -12.06 -18.38 -0.68
N ASP A 191 -11.50 -19.34 0.05
CA ASP A 191 -10.05 -19.45 0.23
C ASP A 191 -9.32 -19.91 -1.06
N VAL A 192 -10.00 -20.59 -1.98
CA VAL A 192 -9.39 -21.04 -3.26
C VAL A 192 -9.23 -19.84 -4.19
N ALA A 193 -10.28 -19.04 -4.36
CA ALA A 193 -10.21 -17.81 -5.14
C ALA A 193 -9.26 -16.79 -4.50
N ALA A 194 -9.25 -16.67 -3.16
CA ALA A 194 -8.30 -15.82 -2.46
C ALA A 194 -6.85 -16.23 -2.74
N ARG A 195 -6.55 -17.54 -2.65
CA ARG A 195 -5.21 -18.08 -2.95
C ARG A 195 -4.78 -17.73 -4.38
N ALA A 196 -5.66 -17.91 -5.37
CA ALA A 196 -5.34 -17.60 -6.76
C ALA A 196 -5.00 -16.11 -6.97
N LEU A 197 -5.64 -15.20 -6.25
CA LEU A 197 -5.30 -13.77 -6.32
C LEU A 197 -4.01 -13.44 -5.60
N PHE A 198 -3.76 -14.05 -4.43
CA PHE A 198 -2.48 -13.89 -3.75
C PHE A 198 -1.32 -14.42 -4.58
N GLU A 199 -1.50 -15.53 -5.31
CA GLU A 199 -0.50 -16.05 -6.26
C GLU A 199 -0.21 -15.05 -7.39
N LYS A 200 -1.25 -14.43 -7.97
CA LYS A 200 -1.10 -13.38 -8.99
C LYS A 200 -0.36 -12.14 -8.44
N ALA A 201 -0.68 -11.71 -7.23
CA ALA A 201 -0.02 -10.56 -6.60
C ALA A 201 1.43 -10.89 -6.20
N ALA A 202 1.68 -12.10 -5.69
CA ALA A 202 3.00 -12.61 -5.35
C ALA A 202 3.91 -12.78 -6.58
N ALA A 203 3.36 -13.12 -7.74
CA ALA A 203 4.09 -13.14 -9.01
C ALA A 203 4.58 -11.74 -9.42
N GLN A 204 3.93 -10.69 -8.92
CA GLN A 204 4.33 -9.28 -9.09
C GLN A 204 5.18 -8.77 -7.92
N ASN A 205 5.69 -9.66 -7.05
CA ASN A 205 6.47 -9.35 -5.86
C ASN A 205 5.75 -8.44 -4.84
N HIS A 206 4.44 -8.57 -4.71
CA HIS A 206 3.70 -7.87 -3.66
C HIS A 206 4.04 -8.48 -2.28
N PRO A 207 4.65 -7.72 -1.33
CA PRO A 207 5.14 -8.27 -0.06
C PRO A 207 4.03 -8.88 0.79
N GLY A 208 2.90 -8.17 0.94
CA GLY A 208 1.75 -8.69 1.69
C GLY A 208 1.14 -9.97 1.08
N ALA A 209 1.10 -10.10 -0.25
CA ALA A 209 0.59 -11.31 -0.89
C ALA A 209 1.56 -12.49 -0.71
N LEU A 210 2.87 -12.24 -0.73
CA LEU A 210 3.88 -13.24 -0.39
C LEU A 210 3.73 -13.70 1.06
N GLU A 211 3.54 -12.78 2.01
CA GLU A 211 3.24 -13.13 3.41
C GLU A 211 1.98 -13.99 3.52
N ARG A 212 0.89 -13.59 2.86
CA ARG A 212 -0.37 -14.35 2.87
C ARG A 212 -0.23 -15.73 2.23
N MET A 213 0.55 -15.84 1.15
CA MET A 213 0.85 -17.14 0.54
C MET A 213 1.64 -18.04 1.49
N GLY A 214 2.58 -17.48 2.26
CA GLY A 214 3.25 -18.19 3.34
C GLY A 214 2.26 -18.77 4.34
N ALA A 215 1.34 -17.94 4.83
CA ALA A 215 0.31 -18.36 5.79
C ALA A 215 -0.65 -19.41 5.20
N PHE A 216 -1.12 -19.21 3.97
CA PHE A 216 -2.03 -20.12 3.27
C PHE A 216 -1.39 -21.48 3.02
N ALA A 217 -0.12 -21.53 2.61
CA ALA A 217 0.62 -22.77 2.41
C ALA A 217 0.85 -23.50 3.75
N GLN A 218 1.17 -22.78 4.83
CA GLN A 218 1.36 -23.39 6.16
C GLN A 218 0.07 -24.02 6.70
N GLU A 219 -1.06 -23.34 6.52
CA GLU A 219 -2.37 -23.78 7.03
C GLU A 219 -3.12 -24.71 6.08
N GLY A 220 -2.73 -24.77 4.80
CA GLY A 220 -3.45 -25.51 3.75
C GLY A 220 -4.76 -24.84 3.38
N ARG A 221 -4.78 -23.51 3.35
CA ARG A 221 -5.97 -22.74 2.94
C ARG A 221 -6.01 -22.64 1.43
N GLY A 222 -7.16 -23.00 0.86
CA GLY A 222 -7.37 -22.99 -0.59
C GLY A 222 -6.47 -23.98 -1.37
N GLY A 223 -5.84 -24.95 -0.70
CA GLY A 223 -5.00 -25.98 -1.31
C GLY A 223 -4.23 -26.80 -0.27
N PRO A 224 -3.24 -27.62 -0.66
CA PRO A 224 -2.53 -28.48 0.29
C PRO A 224 -1.64 -27.69 1.24
N LYS A 225 -1.38 -28.27 2.42
CA LYS A 225 -0.34 -27.80 3.34
C LYS A 225 1.04 -28.04 2.73
N ASP A 226 1.87 -27.02 2.73
CA ASP A 226 3.23 -27.07 2.23
C ASP A 226 4.12 -26.11 3.04
N LYS A 227 4.92 -26.68 3.95
CA LYS A 227 5.79 -25.90 4.83
C LYS A 227 7.01 -25.33 4.11
N ASP A 228 7.50 -26.01 3.08
CA ASP A 228 8.66 -25.58 2.33
C ASP A 228 8.29 -24.42 1.42
N ALA A 229 7.13 -24.51 0.74
CA ALA A 229 6.55 -23.38 0.03
C ALA A 229 6.25 -22.21 0.97
N ALA A 230 5.69 -22.48 2.15
CA ALA A 230 5.41 -21.42 3.13
C ALA A 230 6.68 -20.65 3.51
N LYS A 231 7.76 -21.37 3.85
CA LYS A 231 9.06 -20.78 4.15
C LYS A 231 9.60 -19.96 2.98
N ALA A 232 9.57 -20.50 1.76
CA ALA A 232 10.06 -19.80 0.57
C ALA A 232 9.29 -18.49 0.30
N TYR A 233 7.97 -18.48 0.50
CA TYR A 233 7.18 -17.26 0.39
C TYR A 233 7.55 -16.22 1.45
N TYR A 234 7.70 -16.64 2.71
CA TYR A 234 8.10 -15.73 3.78
C TYR A 234 9.52 -15.17 3.57
N GLU A 235 10.47 -15.96 3.08
CA GLU A 235 11.82 -15.49 2.73
C GLU A 235 11.78 -14.39 1.66
N ARG A 236 10.97 -14.59 0.61
CA ARG A 236 10.76 -13.58 -0.44
C ARG A 236 10.12 -12.31 0.10
N ALA A 237 9.10 -12.42 0.95
CA ALA A 237 8.45 -11.26 1.57
C ALA A 237 9.42 -10.50 2.50
N ALA A 238 10.19 -11.22 3.32
CA ALA A 238 11.16 -10.64 4.24
C ALA A 238 12.29 -9.92 3.50
N ALA A 239 12.74 -10.45 2.35
CA ALA A 239 13.72 -9.80 1.48
C ALA A 239 13.20 -8.47 0.90
N LEU A 240 11.87 -8.30 0.79
CA LEU A 240 11.20 -7.05 0.40
C LEU A 240 10.88 -6.14 1.60
N GLY A 241 11.35 -6.50 2.80
CA GLY A 241 11.18 -5.71 4.01
C GLY A 241 9.89 -5.96 4.79
N ASP A 242 9.13 -7.01 4.46
CA ASP A 242 7.91 -7.37 5.20
C ASP A 242 8.26 -7.87 6.61
N GLU A 243 7.87 -7.10 7.64
CA GLU A 243 8.19 -7.39 9.04
C GLU A 243 7.37 -8.56 9.59
N ASP A 244 6.16 -8.80 9.09
CA ASP A 244 5.33 -9.92 9.55
C ASP A 244 5.84 -11.25 9.00
N ALA A 245 6.37 -11.25 7.78
CA ALA A 245 7.11 -12.37 7.21
C ALA A 245 8.40 -12.67 7.98
N LYS A 246 9.17 -11.65 8.39
CA LYS A 246 10.36 -11.85 9.26
C LYS A 246 9.98 -12.52 10.57
N LYS A 247 8.91 -12.07 11.23
CA LYS A 247 8.39 -12.71 12.45
C LYS A 247 7.86 -14.13 12.18
N ALA A 248 7.29 -14.39 11.00
CA ALA A 248 6.86 -15.73 10.61
C ALA A 248 8.04 -16.69 10.45
N LEU A 249 9.13 -16.25 9.80
CA LEU A 249 10.36 -17.03 9.69
C LEU A 249 10.99 -17.32 11.04
N GLU A 250 10.99 -16.34 11.95
CA GLU A 250 11.50 -16.54 13.30
C GLU A 250 10.67 -17.59 14.05
N ARG A 251 9.35 -17.56 13.92
CA ARG A 251 8.45 -18.59 14.49
C ARG A 251 8.68 -19.97 13.86
N LEU A 252 8.97 -20.04 12.55
CA LEU A 252 9.31 -21.29 11.88
C LEU A 252 10.65 -21.85 12.35
N ARG A 253 11.64 -20.98 12.61
CA ARG A 253 12.96 -21.36 13.15
C ARG A 253 12.89 -21.75 14.63
N CYS A 254 12.01 -21.11 15.38
CA CYS A 254 11.91 -21.24 16.84
C CYS A 254 10.48 -21.66 17.23
N PRO A 255 10.09 -22.92 16.93
CA PRO A 255 8.69 -23.34 16.99
C PRO A 255 8.11 -23.42 18.41
N TYR A 256 8.94 -23.42 19.44
CA TYR A 256 8.50 -23.55 20.82
C TYR A 256 8.32 -22.18 21.48
N ALA A 257 7.07 -21.76 21.67
CA ALA A 257 6.72 -20.54 22.39
C ALA A 257 6.57 -20.79 23.89
N ILE A 258 7.38 -20.11 24.72
CA ILE A 258 7.19 -20.05 26.16
C ILE A 258 6.22 -18.92 26.46
N LYS A 259 5.12 -19.23 27.18
CA LYS A 259 4.12 -18.25 27.62
C LYS A 259 4.11 -18.15 29.15
N ASP A 260 3.76 -16.97 29.66
CA ASP A 260 3.54 -16.76 31.09
C ASP A 260 2.21 -17.37 31.56
N LYS A 261 1.91 -17.22 32.86
CA LYS A 261 0.65 -17.71 33.46
C LYS A 261 -0.60 -17.01 32.90
N GLN A 262 -0.44 -15.85 32.26
CA GLN A 262 -1.52 -15.12 31.57
C GLN A 262 -1.61 -15.48 30.07
N GLY A 263 -0.78 -16.39 29.58
CA GLY A 263 -0.76 -16.80 28.17
C GLY A 263 -0.04 -15.82 27.23
N LYS A 264 0.65 -14.80 27.76
CA LYS A 264 1.44 -13.86 26.96
C LYS A 264 2.77 -14.50 26.60
N LEU A 265 3.20 -14.30 25.35
CA LEU A 265 4.49 -14.80 24.85
C LEU A 265 5.62 -14.13 25.64
N VAL A 266 6.48 -14.97 26.25
CA VAL A 266 7.69 -14.55 26.97
C VAL A 266 8.90 -14.62 26.04
N THR A 267 9.11 -15.77 25.41
CA THR A 267 10.22 -16.01 24.48
C THR A 267 9.94 -17.22 23.59
N THR A 268 10.75 -17.42 22.56
CA THR A 268 10.72 -18.60 21.67
C THR A 268 12.05 -19.35 21.76
N LEU A 269 12.00 -20.68 21.75
CA LEU A 269 13.19 -21.54 21.74
C LEU A 269 13.43 -22.06 20.33
N CYS A 270 14.69 -21.97 19.90
CA CYS A 270 15.18 -22.50 18.64
C CYS A 270 16.10 -23.69 18.97
N PHE A 271 15.81 -24.87 18.43
CA PHE A 271 16.65 -26.06 18.54
C PHE A 271 16.92 -26.61 17.15
#